data_AF-A0A7K4PNM5-F1
#
_entry.id   AF-A0A7K4PNM5-F1
#
_cell.length_a   1.000
_cell.length_b   1.000
_cell.length_c   1.000
_cell.angle_alpha   90.00
_cell.angle_beta   90.00
_cell.angle_gamma   90.00
#
_symmetry.space_group_name_H-M   'P 1'
#
loop_
_entity.id
_entity.type
_entity.pdbx_description
1 polymer ?
#
loop_
_entity_poly.entity_id
_entity_poly.type
_entity_poly.pdbx_seq_one_letter_code
_entity_poly.pdbx_strand_id
1 'polypeptide(L)'
;PSKLSILNTCTPSQLEGLCSFLQLSTCPEPSLVRFCSWLLPLSPALSHTSAAILAQQLFLRRVLALTQPPSRHLMAALTSFCSKYSHALCRVLVAAVLQGPGEGAEQTKLLCELVEECLEAHSVQLVLSQVLEVPLSEKLLPVLQAVLGRQVRSPPCPTGEVLPPELLDLLVLTLCQQAPAFATSLNFARLVTAVLTAYQSQVS
;
A
#
# COMPACT_ATOMS: atom_id res chain seq x y z
N PRO A 1 3.78 22.40 14.30
CA PRO A 1 5.11 23.01 14.56
C PRO A 1 5.64 23.74 13.33
N SER A 2 5.82 25.07 13.41
CA SER A 2 6.25 25.93 12.30
C SER A 2 7.58 25.51 11.64
N LYS A 3 8.41 24.72 12.33
CA LYS A 3 9.69 24.20 11.81
C LYS A 3 9.54 23.07 10.78
N LEU A 4 8.39 22.38 10.71
CA LEU A 4 8.20 21.29 9.76
C LEU A 4 7.92 21.77 8.32
N SER A 5 7.60 23.06 8.13
CA SER A 5 7.46 23.63 6.79
C SER A 5 8.76 23.56 5.99
N ILE A 6 9.91 23.41 6.67
CA ILE A 6 11.22 23.22 6.01
C ILE A 6 11.21 21.99 5.08
N LEU A 7 10.40 20.98 5.39
CA LEU A 7 10.25 19.77 4.56
C LEU A 7 9.73 20.10 3.15
N ASN A 8 8.96 21.18 2.98
CA ASN A 8 8.49 21.66 1.68
C ASN A 8 9.56 22.44 0.91
N THR A 9 10.61 22.93 1.60
CA THR A 9 11.70 23.69 0.99
C THR A 9 12.92 22.83 0.65
N CYS A 10 13.00 21.61 1.19
CA CYS A 10 14.09 20.70 0.91
C CYS A 10 14.00 20.11 -0.50
N THR A 11 15.13 20.00 -1.18
CA THR A 11 15.26 19.09 -2.33
C THR A 11 15.19 17.62 -1.87
N PRO A 12 14.92 16.66 -2.77
CA PRO A 12 14.92 15.23 -2.44
C PRO A 12 16.16 14.76 -1.66
N SER A 13 17.36 15.14 -2.12
CA SER A 13 18.62 14.78 -1.48
C SER A 13 18.81 15.43 -0.10
N GLN A 14 18.40 16.68 0.05
CA GLN A 14 18.41 17.36 1.36
C GLN A 14 17.45 16.70 2.34
N LEU A 15 16.28 16.27 1.86
CA LEU A 15 15.28 15.61 2.67
C LEU A 15 15.78 14.23 3.15
N GLU A 16 16.42 13.45 2.28
CA GLU A 16 17.07 12.20 2.66
C GLU A 16 18.18 12.41 3.70
N GLY A 17 19.01 13.44 3.51
CA GLY A 17 20.04 13.84 4.47
C GLY A 17 19.45 14.24 5.82
N LEU A 18 18.36 15.00 5.82
CA LEU A 18 17.63 15.40 7.03
C LEU A 18 17.01 14.19 7.74
N CYS A 19 16.40 13.26 6.99
CA CYS A 19 15.84 12.04 7.56
C CYS A 19 16.91 11.17 8.22
N SER A 20 18.08 11.09 7.60
CA SER A 20 19.25 10.37 8.13
C SER A 20 19.81 11.04 9.38
N PHE A 21 19.95 12.37 9.36
CA PHE A 21 20.40 13.17 10.51
C PHE A 21 19.47 13.02 11.72
N LEU A 22 18.15 13.02 11.48
CA LEU A 22 17.14 12.80 12.51
C LEU A 22 16.94 11.32 12.88
N GLN A 23 17.65 10.40 12.21
CA GLN A 23 17.58 8.96 12.44
C GLN A 23 16.14 8.42 12.37
N LEU A 24 15.34 8.91 11.42
CA LEU A 24 13.91 8.57 11.32
C LEU A 24 13.67 7.06 11.10
N SER A 25 14.60 6.38 10.45
CA SER A 25 14.53 4.93 10.19
C SER A 25 14.78 4.07 11.43
N THR A 26 15.37 4.61 12.49
CA THR A 26 15.68 3.90 13.74
C THR A 26 15.02 4.50 14.97
N CYS A 27 14.28 5.60 14.82
CA CYS A 27 13.61 6.25 15.94
C CYS A 27 12.58 5.33 16.62
N PRO A 28 12.21 5.55 17.90
CA PRO A 28 11.17 4.77 18.55
C PRO A 28 9.80 4.96 17.89
N GLU A 29 8.99 3.89 17.80
CA GLU A 29 7.66 3.96 17.18
C GLU A 29 6.69 4.98 17.81
N PRO A 30 6.69 5.21 19.15
CA PRO A 30 5.87 6.29 19.72
C PRO A 30 6.25 7.69 19.18
N SER A 31 7.53 7.91 18.88
CA SER A 31 8.02 9.15 18.27
C SER A 31 7.57 9.27 16.82
N LEU A 32 7.53 8.13 16.10
CA LEU A 32 7.02 8.04 14.74
C LEU A 32 5.53 8.43 14.68
N VAL A 33 4.69 7.92 15.58
CA VAL A 33 3.26 8.31 15.67
C VAL A 33 3.12 9.82 15.83
N ARG A 34 3.90 10.39 16.76
CA ARG A 34 3.89 11.84 17.00
C ARG A 34 4.35 12.61 15.76
N PHE A 35 5.39 12.14 15.07
CA PHE A 35 5.86 12.75 13.84
C PHE A 35 4.78 12.76 12.75
N CYS A 36 4.12 11.62 12.51
CA CYS A 36 3.00 11.51 11.55
C CYS A 36 1.85 12.47 11.91
N SER A 37 1.50 12.58 13.20
CA SER A 37 0.48 13.54 13.66
C SER A 37 0.83 15.01 13.37
N TRP A 38 2.11 15.34 13.31
CA TRP A 38 2.56 16.70 12.97
C TRP A 38 2.58 16.98 11.46
N LEU A 39 2.67 15.94 10.63
CA LEU A 39 2.59 16.07 9.17
C LEU A 39 1.14 16.31 8.70
N LEU A 40 0.16 15.76 9.41
CA LEU A 40 -1.26 15.92 9.09
C LEU A 40 -1.70 17.39 8.92
N PRO A 41 -1.43 18.30 9.87
CA PRO A 41 -1.81 19.71 9.75
C PRO A 41 -0.86 20.53 8.85
N LEU A 42 0.17 19.93 8.24
CA LEU A 42 1.13 20.66 7.40
C LEU A 42 0.43 21.28 6.17
N SER A 43 0.56 22.59 6.01
CA SER A 43 0.05 23.32 4.85
C SER A 43 1.15 24.27 4.30
N PRO A 44 1.47 24.21 3.00
CA PRO A 44 0.95 23.27 2.01
C PRO A 44 1.35 21.82 2.33
N ALA A 45 0.60 20.86 1.78
CA ALA A 45 0.94 19.45 1.89
C ALA A 45 2.28 19.16 1.19
N LEU A 46 3.00 18.15 1.68
CA LEU A 46 4.20 17.64 1.03
C LEU A 46 3.93 17.27 -0.42
N SER A 47 4.91 17.53 -1.28
CA SER A 47 4.90 16.99 -2.64
C SER A 47 4.90 15.46 -2.62
N HIS A 48 4.47 14.84 -3.72
CA HIS A 48 4.48 13.39 -3.87
C HIS A 48 5.87 12.79 -3.63
N THR A 49 6.91 13.39 -4.22
CA THR A 49 8.30 12.95 -4.06
C THR A 49 8.77 13.06 -2.61
N SER A 50 8.50 14.17 -1.92
CA SER A 50 8.89 14.35 -0.52
C SER A 50 8.15 13.40 0.41
N ALA A 51 6.85 13.18 0.17
CA ALA A 51 6.06 12.21 0.91
C ALA A 51 6.57 10.79 0.70
N ALA A 52 6.98 10.42 -0.52
CA ALA A 52 7.55 9.10 -0.83
C ALA A 52 8.88 8.86 -0.09
N ILE A 53 9.78 9.86 -0.09
CA ILE A 53 11.05 9.78 0.65
C ILE A 53 10.78 9.62 2.15
N LEU A 54 9.87 10.42 2.72
CA LEU A 54 9.51 10.30 4.12
C LEU A 54 8.88 8.94 4.44
N ALA A 55 7.95 8.46 3.61
CA ALA A 55 7.34 7.15 3.80
C ALA A 55 8.39 6.04 3.81
N GLN A 56 9.36 6.09 2.88
CA GLN A 56 10.44 5.13 2.80
C GLN A 56 11.33 5.18 4.06
N GLN A 57 11.71 6.36 4.50
CA GLN A 57 12.59 6.54 5.67
C GLN A 57 11.89 6.16 6.98
N LEU A 58 10.59 6.41 7.09
CA LEU A 58 9.83 6.14 8.31
C LEU A 58 9.44 4.67 8.44
N PHE A 59 9.01 4.03 7.33
CA PHE A 59 8.30 2.76 7.38
C PHE A 59 9.03 1.59 6.72
N LEU A 60 9.75 1.78 5.60
CA LEU A 60 10.24 0.65 4.79
C LEU A 60 11.04 -0.36 5.60
N ARG A 61 12.07 0.11 6.33
CA ARG A 61 12.94 -0.76 7.13
C ARG A 61 12.16 -1.50 8.23
N ARG A 62 11.16 -0.85 8.84
CA ARG A 62 10.36 -1.44 9.93
C ARG A 62 9.46 -2.53 9.39
N VAL A 63 8.80 -2.26 8.28
CA VAL A 63 7.91 -3.23 7.61
C VAL A 63 8.72 -4.43 7.13
N LEU A 64 9.89 -4.23 6.51
CA LEU A 64 10.78 -5.32 6.10
C LEU A 64 11.28 -6.16 7.28
N ALA A 65 11.45 -5.55 8.46
CA ALA A 65 11.90 -6.24 9.67
C ALA A 65 10.77 -6.96 10.44
N LEU A 66 9.52 -6.88 9.98
CA LEU A 66 8.40 -7.56 10.63
C LEU A 66 8.59 -9.09 10.58
N THR A 67 8.56 -9.68 11.77
CA THR A 67 8.52 -11.14 12.01
C THR A 67 7.26 -11.56 12.77
N GLN A 68 6.46 -10.57 13.20
CA GLN A 68 5.22 -10.70 13.95
C GLN A 68 4.26 -9.59 13.49
N PRO A 69 2.98 -9.65 13.88
CA PRO A 69 2.03 -8.58 13.59
C PRO A 69 2.57 -7.21 14.03
N PRO A 70 2.30 -6.15 13.26
CA PRO A 70 2.81 -4.81 13.54
C PRO A 70 2.35 -4.34 14.92
N SER A 71 3.23 -3.65 15.63
CA SER A 71 2.88 -3.08 16.93
C SER A 71 1.75 -2.06 16.78
N ARG A 72 0.99 -1.82 17.87
CA ARG A 72 -0.04 -0.78 17.91
C ARG A 72 0.47 0.61 17.50
N HIS A 73 1.73 0.93 17.82
CA HIS A 73 2.30 2.24 17.49
C HIS A 73 2.68 2.32 16.02
N LEU A 74 3.23 1.24 15.46
CA LEU A 74 3.50 1.16 14.02
C LEU A 74 2.20 1.27 13.22
N MET A 75 1.16 0.53 13.62
CA MET A 75 -0.17 0.65 12.99
C MET A 75 -0.73 2.06 13.10
N ALA A 76 -0.73 2.66 14.30
CA ALA A 76 -1.22 4.04 14.47
C ALA A 76 -0.44 5.07 13.62
N ALA A 77 0.86 4.87 13.42
CA ALA A 77 1.64 5.75 12.56
C ALA A 77 1.32 5.55 11.07
N LEU A 78 1.17 4.31 10.62
CA LEU A 78 0.79 3.97 9.25
C LEU A 78 -0.59 4.55 8.91
N THR A 79 -1.58 4.35 9.79
CA THR A 79 -2.93 4.89 9.60
C THR A 79 -2.97 6.41 9.65
N SER A 80 -2.23 7.02 10.59
CA SER A 80 -2.09 8.47 10.64
C SER A 80 -1.41 9.06 9.40
N PHE A 81 -0.47 8.35 8.77
CA PHE A 81 0.22 8.85 7.58
C PHE A 81 -0.60 8.62 6.31
N CYS A 82 -1.26 7.47 6.19
CA CYS A 82 -2.03 7.10 5.00
C CYS A 82 -3.26 7.97 4.80
N SER A 83 -3.84 8.55 5.84
CA SER A 83 -5.01 9.43 5.73
C SER A 83 -4.76 10.71 4.91
N LYS A 84 -3.50 11.09 4.68
CA LYS A 84 -3.13 12.24 3.83
C LYS A 84 -2.14 11.90 2.73
N TYR A 85 -1.28 10.91 2.95
CA TYR A 85 -0.20 10.55 2.04
C TYR A 85 -0.30 9.07 1.60
N SER A 86 -1.53 8.58 1.38
CA SER A 86 -1.82 7.19 1.01
C SER A 86 -0.99 6.70 -0.16
N HIS A 87 -0.93 7.45 -1.27
CA HIS A 87 -0.17 7.06 -2.46
C HIS A 87 1.31 6.81 -2.15
N ALA A 88 1.93 7.71 -1.39
CA ALA A 88 3.34 7.56 -1.00
C ALA A 88 3.55 6.31 -0.14
N LEU A 89 2.61 6.05 0.77
CA LEU A 89 2.68 4.87 1.64
C LEU A 89 2.45 3.57 0.88
N CYS A 90 1.44 3.49 0.02
CA CYS A 90 1.12 2.29 -0.76
C CYS A 90 2.33 1.81 -1.55
N ARG A 91 3.05 2.72 -2.20
CA ARG A 91 4.29 2.41 -2.93
C ARG A 91 5.34 1.74 -2.05
N VAL A 92 5.53 2.25 -0.84
CA VAL A 92 6.50 1.71 0.11
C VAL A 92 6.07 0.34 0.62
N LEU A 93 4.79 0.14 0.89
CA LEU A 93 4.26 -1.14 1.38
C LEU A 93 4.30 -2.23 0.32
N VAL A 94 3.89 -1.93 -0.92
CA VAL A 94 4.00 -2.87 -2.05
C VAL A 94 5.47 -3.25 -2.27
N ALA A 95 6.37 -2.26 -2.28
CA ALA A 95 7.80 -2.53 -2.38
C ALA A 95 8.31 -3.41 -1.22
N ALA A 96 7.83 -3.20 0.01
CA ALA A 96 8.21 -4.01 1.17
C ALA A 96 7.73 -5.47 1.05
N VAL A 97 6.53 -5.71 0.53
CA VAL A 97 6.02 -7.06 0.27
C VAL A 97 6.89 -7.78 -0.78
N LEU A 98 7.24 -7.08 -1.86
CA LEU A 98 8.09 -7.63 -2.93
C LEU A 98 9.51 -7.94 -2.45
N GLN A 99 10.09 -7.08 -1.61
CA GLN A 99 11.46 -7.20 -1.11
C GLN A 99 11.58 -8.09 0.15
N GLY A 100 10.47 -8.40 0.83
CA GLY A 100 10.47 -9.11 2.10
C GLY A 100 11.07 -10.53 2.00
N PRO A 101 11.91 -10.94 2.98
CA PRO A 101 12.56 -12.26 2.97
C PRO A 101 11.55 -13.41 3.17
N GLY A 102 11.87 -14.60 2.66
CA GLY A 102 11.08 -15.82 2.89
C GLY A 102 9.68 -15.76 2.31
N GLU A 103 8.65 -16.11 3.09
CA GLU A 103 7.22 -16.05 2.69
C GLU A 103 6.59 -14.65 2.81
N GLY A 104 7.28 -13.65 3.40
CA GLY A 104 6.77 -12.27 3.48
C GLY A 104 5.39 -12.11 4.13
N ALA A 105 4.96 -13.09 4.94
CA ALA A 105 3.57 -13.22 5.38
C ALA A 105 3.10 -12.03 6.21
N GLU A 106 3.94 -11.46 7.07
CA GLU A 106 3.56 -10.31 7.92
C GLU A 106 3.48 -9.01 7.13
N GLN A 107 4.34 -8.81 6.13
CA GLN A 107 4.27 -7.67 5.22
C GLN A 107 3.00 -7.73 4.37
N THR A 108 2.70 -8.92 3.81
CA THR A 108 1.47 -9.16 3.05
C THR A 108 0.24 -8.92 3.92
N LYS A 109 0.19 -9.49 5.13
CA LYS A 109 -0.94 -9.29 6.06
C LYS A 109 -1.14 -7.82 6.42
N LEU A 110 -0.06 -7.09 6.71
CA LEU A 110 -0.14 -5.65 6.99
C LEU A 110 -0.73 -4.88 5.80
N LEU A 111 -0.27 -5.17 4.58
CA LEU A 111 -0.80 -4.51 3.39
C LEU A 111 -2.29 -4.85 3.19
N CYS A 112 -2.69 -6.11 3.37
CA CYS A 112 -4.10 -6.51 3.33
C CYS A 112 -4.94 -5.76 4.37
N GLU A 113 -4.49 -5.70 5.62
CA GLU A 113 -5.19 -4.99 6.70
C GLU A 113 -5.37 -3.50 6.39
N LEU A 114 -4.34 -2.84 5.85
CA LEU A 114 -4.44 -1.44 5.45
C LEU A 114 -5.39 -1.24 4.27
N VAL A 115 -5.39 -2.14 3.28
CA VAL A 115 -6.33 -2.12 2.15
C VAL A 115 -7.76 -2.27 2.63
N GLU A 116 -8.02 -3.18 3.55
CA GLU A 116 -9.37 -3.49 4.01
C GLU A 116 -9.92 -2.37 4.91
N GLU A 117 -9.12 -1.88 5.85
CA GLU A 117 -9.62 -1.06 6.96
C GLU A 117 -9.22 0.42 6.89
N CYS A 118 -8.17 0.79 6.14
CA CYS A 118 -7.54 2.11 6.27
C CYS A 118 -7.50 2.93 4.98
N LEU A 119 -7.40 2.28 3.81
CA LEU A 119 -7.26 2.97 2.53
C LEU A 119 -8.63 3.34 1.93
N GLU A 120 -8.69 4.53 1.34
CA GLU A 120 -9.82 4.95 0.51
C GLU A 120 -9.85 4.20 -0.83
N ALA A 121 -11.02 4.13 -1.47
CA ALA A 121 -11.22 3.36 -2.71
C ALA A 121 -10.20 3.67 -3.81
N HIS A 122 -9.89 4.97 -4.04
CA HIS A 122 -8.88 5.38 -5.01
C HIS A 122 -7.47 4.88 -4.65
N SER A 123 -7.13 4.88 -3.35
CA SER A 123 -5.84 4.38 -2.87
C SER A 123 -5.72 2.86 -2.99
N VAL A 124 -6.85 2.15 -2.87
CA VAL A 124 -6.93 0.70 -3.11
C VAL A 124 -6.70 0.37 -4.60
N GLN A 125 -7.23 1.18 -5.53
CA GLN A 125 -6.95 1.03 -6.97
C GLN A 125 -5.46 1.22 -7.29
N LEU A 126 -4.78 2.16 -6.60
CA LEU A 126 -3.34 2.35 -6.76
C LEU A 126 -2.54 1.13 -6.29
N VAL A 127 -2.97 0.45 -5.22
CA VAL A 127 -2.33 -0.80 -4.79
C VAL A 127 -2.50 -1.87 -5.86
N LEU A 128 -3.70 -2.01 -6.43
CA LEU A 128 -3.94 -2.96 -7.52
C LEU A 128 -3.03 -2.70 -8.72
N SER A 129 -2.98 -1.45 -9.21
CA SER A 129 -2.11 -1.04 -10.31
C SER A 129 -0.65 -1.43 -10.06
N GLN A 130 -0.12 -1.11 -8.88
CA GLN A 130 1.29 -1.41 -8.54
C GLN A 130 1.57 -2.91 -8.42
N VAL A 131 0.60 -3.70 -7.95
CA VAL A 131 0.74 -5.16 -7.85
C VAL A 131 0.70 -5.82 -9.23
N LEU A 132 -0.11 -5.29 -10.16
CA LEU A 132 -0.20 -5.79 -11.54
C LEU A 132 0.98 -5.39 -12.43
N GLU A 133 1.76 -4.37 -12.04
CA GLU A 133 2.98 -3.96 -12.74
C GLU A 133 4.14 -4.98 -12.64
N VAL A 134 4.03 -5.98 -11.75
CA VAL A 134 5.07 -6.98 -11.51
C VAL A 134 4.53 -8.41 -11.68
N PRO A 135 5.38 -9.40 -12.00
CA PRO A 135 4.95 -10.79 -12.05
C PRO A 135 4.34 -11.23 -10.72
N LEU A 136 3.17 -11.85 -10.78
CA LEU A 136 2.47 -12.31 -9.58
C LEU A 136 3.29 -13.39 -8.86
N SER A 137 3.27 -13.32 -7.54
CA SER A 137 3.83 -14.34 -6.65
C SER A 137 2.76 -14.75 -5.63
N GLU A 138 2.93 -15.90 -4.98
CA GLU A 138 2.03 -16.37 -3.91
C GLU A 138 1.80 -15.29 -2.83
N LYS A 139 2.81 -14.44 -2.56
CA LYS A 139 2.72 -13.36 -1.57
C LYS A 139 1.74 -12.24 -1.95
N LEU A 140 1.48 -12.06 -3.25
CA LEU A 140 0.64 -10.99 -3.77
C LEU A 140 -0.81 -11.43 -3.96
N LEU A 141 -1.08 -12.73 -4.04
CA LEU A 141 -2.45 -13.24 -4.21
C LEU A 141 -3.39 -12.80 -3.09
N PRO A 142 -3.00 -12.84 -1.79
CA PRO A 142 -3.85 -12.32 -0.72
C PRO A 142 -4.09 -10.80 -0.84
N VAL A 143 -3.11 -10.05 -1.34
CA VAL A 143 -3.25 -8.59 -1.55
C VAL A 143 -4.30 -8.33 -2.63
N LEU A 144 -4.25 -9.06 -3.75
CA LEU A 144 -5.26 -8.97 -4.81
C LEU A 144 -6.65 -9.32 -4.30
N GLN A 145 -6.78 -10.36 -3.48
CA GLN A 145 -8.06 -10.73 -2.86
C GLN A 145 -8.60 -9.63 -1.94
N ALA A 146 -7.75 -9.04 -1.10
CA ALA A 146 -8.12 -7.94 -0.21
C ALA A 146 -8.59 -6.71 -0.99
N VAL A 147 -7.87 -6.34 -2.05
CA VAL A 147 -8.25 -5.22 -2.94
C VAL A 147 -9.62 -5.48 -3.56
N LEU A 148 -9.83 -6.65 -4.20
CA LEU A 148 -11.09 -6.97 -4.85
C LEU A 148 -12.26 -7.02 -3.85
N GLY A 149 -12.06 -7.64 -2.69
CA GLY A 149 -13.05 -7.68 -1.62
C GLY A 149 -13.45 -6.29 -1.15
N ARG A 150 -12.50 -5.35 -1.09
CA ARG A 150 -12.77 -3.95 -0.70
C ARG A 150 -13.51 -3.17 -1.78
N GLN A 151 -13.23 -3.43 -3.06
CA GLN A 151 -13.94 -2.80 -4.18
C GLN A 151 -15.40 -3.25 -4.25
N VAL A 152 -15.69 -4.53 -3.99
CA VAL A 152 -17.06 -5.07 -3.99
C VAL A 152 -17.89 -4.58 -2.80
N ARG A 153 -17.27 -4.39 -1.63
CA ARG A 153 -17.96 -3.95 -0.40
C ARG A 153 -18.31 -2.46 -0.37
N SER A 154 -17.59 -1.63 -1.13
CA SER A 154 -17.82 -0.19 -1.12
C SER A 154 -19.17 0.13 -1.80
N PRO A 155 -20.04 0.98 -1.20
CA PRO A 155 -21.31 1.33 -1.83
C PRO A 155 -21.04 1.98 -3.20
N PRO A 156 -21.86 1.70 -4.22
CA PRO A 156 -21.67 2.32 -5.52
C PRO A 156 -21.70 3.84 -5.35
N CYS A 157 -20.64 4.53 -5.77
CA CYS A 157 -20.67 5.97 -5.95
C CYS A 157 -21.89 6.34 -6.82
N PRO A 158 -22.46 7.55 -6.71
CA PRO A 158 -23.51 8.02 -7.63
C PRO A 158 -23.05 8.00 -9.11
N THR A 159 -21.75 7.87 -9.37
CA THR A 159 -21.12 7.66 -10.67
C THR A 159 -20.77 6.20 -11.00
N GLY A 160 -21.10 5.22 -10.14
CA GLY A 160 -20.99 3.80 -10.45
C GLY A 160 -19.57 3.31 -10.75
N GLU A 161 -18.53 3.87 -10.11
CA GLU A 161 -17.16 3.42 -10.33
C GLU A 161 -16.90 2.06 -9.65
N VAL A 162 -17.36 1.03 -10.35
CA VAL A 162 -16.73 -0.29 -10.40
C VAL A 162 -15.28 -0.11 -10.86
N LEU A 163 -14.41 -1.08 -10.54
CA LEU A 163 -13.02 -1.10 -11.01
C LEU A 163 -12.91 -0.61 -12.47
N PRO A 164 -12.04 0.37 -12.79
CA PRO A 164 -11.92 0.89 -14.15
C PRO A 164 -11.72 -0.24 -15.16
N PRO A 165 -12.37 -0.20 -16.34
CA PRO A 165 -12.32 -1.31 -17.29
C PRO A 165 -10.88 -1.63 -17.71
N GLU A 166 -10.01 -0.62 -17.83
CA GLU A 166 -8.59 -0.82 -18.16
C GLU A 166 -7.85 -1.60 -17.07
N LEU A 167 -8.18 -1.37 -15.79
CA LEU A 167 -7.60 -2.11 -14.68
C LEU A 167 -8.19 -3.52 -14.56
N LEU A 168 -9.47 -3.70 -14.89
CA LEU A 168 -10.10 -5.02 -14.95
C LEU A 168 -9.49 -5.87 -16.07
N ASP A 169 -9.32 -5.30 -17.26
CA ASP A 169 -8.69 -5.97 -18.40
C ASP A 169 -7.25 -6.37 -18.08
N LEU A 170 -6.49 -5.46 -17.45
CA LEU A 170 -5.13 -5.76 -17.01
C LEU A 170 -5.11 -6.89 -15.98
N LEU A 171 -6.05 -6.90 -15.02
CA LEU A 171 -6.19 -7.96 -14.04
C LEU A 171 -6.48 -9.30 -14.71
N VAL A 172 -7.50 -9.36 -15.58
CA VAL A 172 -7.88 -10.59 -16.29
C VAL A 172 -6.72 -11.12 -17.14
N LEU A 173 -6.07 -10.24 -17.91
CA LEU A 173 -4.93 -10.59 -18.73
C LEU A 173 -3.77 -11.13 -17.89
N THR A 174 -3.47 -10.49 -16.76
CA THR A 174 -2.41 -10.94 -15.83
C THR A 174 -2.74 -12.32 -15.25
N LEU A 175 -3.99 -12.55 -14.83
CA LEU A 175 -4.44 -13.85 -14.33
C LEU A 175 -4.32 -14.94 -15.39
N CYS A 176 -4.80 -14.68 -16.62
CA CYS A 176 -4.70 -15.63 -17.72
C CYS A 176 -3.24 -15.99 -18.06
N GLN A 177 -2.35 -15.00 -18.10
CA GLN A 177 -0.93 -15.23 -18.39
C GLN A 177 -0.22 -16.03 -17.29
N GLN A 178 -0.57 -15.80 -16.02
CA GLN A 178 0.08 -16.44 -14.88
C GLN A 178 -0.57 -17.77 -14.47
N ALA A 179 -1.75 -18.11 -15.00
CA ALA A 179 -2.48 -19.33 -14.66
C ALA A 179 -1.64 -20.63 -14.72
N PRO A 180 -0.75 -20.84 -15.72
CA PRO A 180 0.11 -22.04 -15.74
C PRO A 180 1.07 -22.12 -14.54
N ALA A 181 1.60 -20.98 -14.08
CA ALA A 181 2.52 -20.92 -12.94
C ALA A 181 1.81 -21.21 -11.60
N PHE A 182 0.50 -21.00 -11.53
CA PHE A 182 -0.32 -21.17 -10.33
C PHE A 182 -1.30 -22.34 -10.41
N ALA A 183 -1.05 -23.33 -11.28
CA ALA A 183 -1.99 -24.43 -11.54
C ALA A 183 -2.40 -25.24 -10.29
N THR A 184 -1.54 -25.32 -9.27
CA THR A 184 -1.80 -26.02 -7.99
C THR A 184 -2.16 -25.07 -6.85
N SER A 185 -2.20 -23.76 -7.09
CA SER A 185 -2.42 -22.76 -6.06
C SER A 185 -3.90 -22.57 -5.75
N LEU A 186 -4.30 -22.96 -4.54
CA LEU A 186 -5.66 -22.72 -4.04
C LEU A 186 -5.97 -21.23 -3.90
N ASN A 187 -4.97 -20.40 -3.58
CA ASN A 187 -5.13 -18.96 -3.47
C ASN A 187 -5.46 -18.35 -4.83
N PHE A 188 -4.77 -18.80 -5.87
CA PHE A 188 -5.01 -18.37 -7.23
C PHE A 188 -6.39 -18.81 -7.73
N ALA A 189 -6.77 -20.08 -7.49
CA ALA A 189 -8.10 -20.57 -7.85
C ALA A 189 -9.21 -19.74 -7.20
N ARG A 190 -9.10 -19.45 -5.89
CA ARG A 190 -10.04 -18.59 -5.16
C ARG A 190 -10.10 -17.17 -5.73
N LEU A 191 -8.94 -16.60 -6.08
CA LEU A 191 -8.86 -15.27 -6.67
C LEU A 191 -9.60 -15.21 -8.01
N VAL A 192 -9.36 -16.17 -8.91
CA VAL A 192 -10.04 -16.26 -10.20
C VAL A 192 -11.55 -16.42 -10.01
N THR A 193 -11.98 -17.29 -9.10
CA THR A 193 -13.42 -17.44 -8.77
C THR A 193 -13.99 -16.11 -8.28
N ALA A 194 -13.31 -15.40 -7.38
CA ALA A 194 -13.78 -14.11 -6.88
C ALA A 194 -13.96 -13.09 -8.01
N VAL A 195 -12.99 -12.97 -8.93
CA VAL A 195 -13.10 -12.08 -10.10
C VAL A 195 -14.30 -12.45 -10.97
N LEU A 196 -14.44 -13.72 -11.32
CA LEU A 196 -15.54 -14.20 -12.17
C LEU A 196 -16.92 -13.95 -11.53
N THR A 197 -17.03 -14.12 -10.20
CA THR A 197 -18.29 -13.85 -9.49
C THR A 197 -18.58 -12.36 -9.32
N ALA A 198 -17.56 -11.53 -9.06
CA ALA A 198 -17.73 -10.12 -8.76
C ALA A 198 -17.92 -9.27 -10.03
N TYR A 199 -17.33 -9.68 -11.15
CA TYR A 199 -17.30 -8.92 -12.40
C TYR A 199 -17.93 -9.70 -13.56
N GLN A 200 -18.83 -10.65 -13.28
CA GLN A 200 -19.46 -11.51 -14.28
C GLN A 200 -20.10 -10.74 -15.45
N SER A 201 -20.65 -9.54 -15.19
CA SER A 201 -21.28 -8.70 -16.22
C SER A 201 -20.31 -7.88 -17.06
N GLN A 202 -19.02 -7.85 -16.70
CA GLN A 202 -17.98 -7.03 -17.33
C GLN A 202 -16.87 -7.88 -17.95
N VAL A 203 -16.71 -9.12 -17.50
CA VAL A 203 -15.79 -10.10 -18.10
C VAL A 203 -16.50 -10.75 -19.29
N SER A 204 -15.99 -10.51 -20.50
CA SER A 204 -16.49 -11.07 -21.77
C SER A 204 -15.66 -12.25 -22.25
#